data_AF-A0A8J7ABL4-F1
#
_entry.id   AF-A0A8J7ABL4-F1
#
_cell.length_a   1.000
_cell.length_b   1.000
_cell.length_c   1.000
_cell.angle_alpha   90.00
_cell.angle_beta   90.00
_cell.angle_gamma   90.00
#
_symmetry.space_group_name_H-M   'P 1'
#
loop_
_entity.id
_entity.type
_entity.pdbx_description
1 polymer ?
#
loop_
_entity_poly.entity_id
_entity_poly.type
_entity_poly.pdbx_seq_one_letter_code
_entity_poly.pdbx_strand_id
1 'polypeptide(L)' 'RIRKVDRSAWKEEVNYHRRSLSETGMYRLKTVFTGEVCARKIAAQTTELMIECKALNRMTQLGMPDCYRVAA' A
#
# COMPACT_ATOMS: atom_id res chain seq x y z
N ARG A 1 13.07 -22.04 -6.00
CA ARG A 1 11.91 -22.33 -6.91
C ARG A 1 11.99 -21.48 -8.18
N ILE A 2 12.16 -20.15 -8.09
CA ILE A 2 12.41 -19.22 -9.23
C ILE A 2 13.45 -19.67 -10.27
N ARG A 3 14.50 -20.41 -9.89
CA ARG A 3 15.48 -20.92 -10.87
C ARG A 3 15.01 -22.17 -11.62
N LYS A 4 13.90 -22.78 -11.18
CA LYS A 4 13.30 -24.01 -11.73
C LYS A 4 12.02 -23.73 -12.52
N VAL A 5 11.36 -22.61 -12.27
CA VAL A 5 10.15 -22.14 -12.98
C VAL A 5 10.39 -20.69 -13.38
N ASP A 6 9.87 -20.22 -14.51
CA ASP A 6 10.07 -18.84 -14.95
C ASP A 6 9.61 -17.84 -13.86
N ARG A 7 10.20 -16.63 -13.85
CA ARG A 7 9.86 -15.59 -12.88
C ARG A 7 8.38 -15.22 -12.93
N SER A 8 7.76 -15.21 -14.11
CA SER A 8 6.33 -14.95 -14.29
C SER A 8 5.47 -15.99 -13.56
N ALA A 9 5.68 -17.27 -13.88
CA ALA A 9 4.98 -18.40 -13.25
C ALA A 9 5.17 -18.41 -11.73
N TRP A 10 6.39 -18.15 -11.25
CA TRP A 10 6.64 -18.05 -9.81
C TRP A 10 5.84 -16.93 -9.13
N LYS A 11 5.70 -15.76 -9.80
CA LYS A 11 4.93 -14.64 -9.24
C LYS A 11 3.45 -14.97 -9.09
N GLU A 12 2.89 -15.72 -10.04
CA GLU A 12 1.51 -16.21 -9.96
C GLU A 12 1.36 -17.22 -8.82
N GLU A 13 2.26 -18.22 -8.74
CA GLU A 13 2.26 -19.25 -7.69
C GLU A 13 2.22 -18.65 -6.28
N VAL A 14 2.93 -17.54 -6.04
CA VAL A 14 3.03 -16.92 -4.72
C VAL A 14 2.07 -15.75 -4.50
N ASN A 15 1.12 -15.51 -5.41
CA ASN A 15 0.21 -14.36 -5.36
C ASN A 15 0.96 -13.01 -5.21
N TYR A 16 2.11 -12.89 -5.88
CA TYR A 16 3.01 -11.75 -5.76
C TYR A 16 2.30 -10.43 -6.07
N HIS A 17 1.44 -10.41 -7.09
CA HIS A 17 0.71 -9.21 -7.49
C HIS A 17 -0.21 -8.69 -6.38
N ARG A 18 -0.94 -9.58 -5.69
CA ARG A 18 -1.79 -9.20 -4.56
C ARG A 18 -0.97 -8.63 -3.40
N ARG A 19 0.17 -9.26 -3.09
CA ARG A 19 1.09 -8.77 -2.05
C ARG A 19 1.65 -7.40 -2.43
N SER A 20 2.13 -7.24 -3.65
CA SER A 20 2.67 -5.99 -4.17
C SER A 20 1.67 -4.84 -4.10
N LEU A 21 0.39 -5.09 -4.41
CA LEU A 21 -0.68 -4.11 -4.24
C LEU A 21 -0.90 -3.73 -2.77
N SER A 22 -0.93 -4.71 -1.86
CA SER A 22 -1.09 -4.44 -0.43
C SER A 22 0.08 -3.66 0.16
N GLU A 23 1.32 -4.00 -0.23
CA GLU A 23 2.54 -3.33 0.20
C GLU A 23 2.55 -1.88 -0.30
N THR A 24 2.20 -1.66 -1.57
CA THR A 24 2.11 -0.33 -2.16
C THR A 24 1.02 0.50 -1.47
N GLY A 25 -0.13 -0.09 -1.18
CA GLY A 25 -1.20 0.58 -0.42
C GLY A 25 -0.74 1.01 0.98
N MET A 26 0.00 0.15 1.67
CA MET A 26 0.49 0.43 3.03
C MET A 26 1.64 1.43 3.06
N TYR A 27 2.51 1.39 2.04
CA TYR A 27 3.50 2.42 1.82
C TYR A 27 2.84 3.79 1.67
N ARG A 28 1.84 3.92 0.79
CA ARG A 28 1.09 5.17 0.60
C ARG A 28 0.43 5.67 1.89
N LEU A 29 -0.23 4.78 2.63
CA LEU A 29 -0.88 5.13 3.90
C LEU A 29 0.15 5.74 4.87
N LYS A 30 1.28 5.07 5.08
CA LYS A 30 2.34 5.52 5.99
C LYS A 30 3.01 6.82 5.54
N THR A 31 3.26 6.96 4.24
CA THR A 31 3.88 8.17 3.69
C THR A 31 2.97 9.40 3.81
N VAL A 32 1.66 9.24 3.62
CA VAL A 32 0.71 10.37 3.67
C VAL A 32 0.31 10.73 5.10
N PHE A 33 0.09 9.76 5.97
CA PHE A 33 -0.47 9.97 7.33
C PHE A 33 0.53 9.74 8.45
N THR A 34 1.84 9.80 8.18
CA THR A 34 2.98 9.59 9.11
C THR A 34 3.27 8.13 9.51
N GLY A 35 2.29 7.22 9.36
CA GLY A 35 2.49 5.80 9.64
C GLY A 35 2.59 5.45 11.12
N GLU A 36 2.35 6.43 11.99
CA GLU A 36 2.15 6.29 13.42
C GLU A 36 0.67 6.45 13.75
N VAL A 37 0.25 5.95 14.92
CA VAL A 37 -1.15 6.05 15.36
C VAL A 37 -1.18 6.78 16.70
N CYS A 38 -1.94 7.87 16.78
CA CYS A 38 -1.98 8.72 17.96
C CYS A 38 -2.82 8.11 19.09
N ALA A 39 -3.86 7.37 18.75
CA ALA A 39 -4.77 6.80 19.72
C ALA A 39 -4.07 5.80 20.67
N ARG A 40 -4.38 5.90 21.97
CA ARG A 40 -3.82 5.02 23.01
C ARG A 40 -4.60 3.71 23.21
N LYS A 41 -5.83 3.63 22.70
CA LYS A 41 -6.71 2.45 22.81
C LYS A 41 -6.84 1.78 21.45
N ILE A 42 -6.73 0.46 21.39
CA ILE A 42 -6.84 -0.31 20.14
C ILE A 42 -8.12 0.04 19.35
N ALA A 43 -9.27 0.14 20.01
CA ALA A 43 -10.53 0.49 19.33
C ALA A 43 -10.47 1.87 18.63
N ALA A 44 -9.81 2.84 19.27
CA ALA A 44 -9.61 4.17 18.70
C ALA A 44 -8.54 4.14 17.59
N GLN A 45 -7.47 3.34 17.74
CA GLN A 45 -6.46 3.12 16.69
C GLN A 45 -7.09 2.51 15.42
N THR A 46 -7.97 1.51 15.58
CA THR A 46 -8.71 0.93 14.47
C THR A 46 -9.58 1.97 13.77
N THR A 47 -10.24 2.84 14.54
CA THR A 47 -11.07 3.92 13.98
C THR A 47 -10.22 4.94 13.22
N GLU A 48 -9.08 5.34 13.78
CA GLU A 48 -8.09 6.25 13.16
C GLU A 48 -7.62 5.69 11.81
N LEU A 49 -7.11 4.44 11.79
CA LEU A 49 -6.66 3.77 10.57
C LEU A 49 -7.78 3.63 9.52
N MET A 50 -9.01 3.36 9.95
CA MET A 50 -10.16 3.27 9.03
C MET A 50 -10.50 4.63 8.39
N ILE A 51 -10.35 5.73 9.13
CA ILE A 51 -10.54 7.09 8.61
C ILE A 51 -9.43 7.41 7.60
N GLU A 52 -8.17 7.14 7.93
CA GLU A 52 -7.03 7.34 7.03
C GLU A 52 -7.17 6.55 5.72
N CYS A 53 -7.58 5.28 5.81
CA CYS A 53 -7.84 4.45 4.63
C CYS A 53 -8.96 5.04 3.75
N LYS A 54 -10.04 5.53 4.36
CA LYS A 54 -11.12 6.20 3.63
C LYS A 54 -10.63 7.49 2.96
N ALA A 55 -9.83 8.30 3.67
CA ALA A 55 -9.24 9.52 3.12
C ALA A 55 -8.31 9.19 1.93
N LEU A 56 -7.44 8.20 2.05
CA LEU A 56 -6.54 7.75 0.98
C LEU A 56 -7.31 7.28 -0.26
N ASN A 57 -8.39 6.52 -0.06
CA ASN A 57 -9.26 6.07 -1.15
C ASN A 57 -9.95 7.27 -1.82
N ARG A 58 -10.40 8.26 -1.03
CA ARG A 58 -10.99 9.48 -1.57
C ARG A 58 -10.00 10.30 -2.39
N MET A 59 -8.75 10.45 -1.92
CA MET A 59 -7.69 11.09 -2.69
C MET A 59 -7.47 10.37 -4.03
N THR A 60 -7.42 9.04 -4.01
CA THR A 60 -7.26 8.22 -5.22
C THR A 60 -8.39 8.44 -6.22
N GLN A 61 -9.64 8.60 -5.75
CA GLN A 61 -10.79 8.90 -6.62
C GLN A 61 -10.77 10.31 -7.20
N LEU A 62 -10.19 11.29 -6.49
CA LEU A 62 -10.10 12.68 -6.96
C LEU A 62 -9.02 12.87 -8.03
N GLY A 63 -8.11 11.90 -8.16
CA GLY A 63 -7.01 11.93 -9.10
C GLY A 63 -5.69 11.60 -8.43
N MET A 64 -4.78 11.00 -9.17
CA MET A 64 -3.43 10.69 -8.70
C MET A 64 -2.44 11.70 -9.32
N PRO A 65 -1.43 12.15 -8.56
CA PRO A 65 -0.37 12.97 -9.13
C PRO A 65 0.44 12.16 -10.16
N ASP A 66 0.91 12.85 -11.20
CA ASP A 66 1.78 12.25 -12.20
C ASP A 66 3.17 11.97 -11.62
N CYS A 67 3.56 10.70 -11.63
CA CYS A 67 4.89 10.26 -11.21
C CYS A 67 5.75 10.00 -12.45
N TYR A 68 6.84 10.75 -12.60
CA TYR A 68 7.83 10.53 -13.65
C TYR A 68 9.18 10.15 -13.05
N ARG A 69 9.94 9.34 -13.81
CA ARG A 69 11.29 8.96 -13.41
C ARG A 69 12.22 10.13 -13.69
N VAL A 70 12.82 10.69 -12.65
CA VAL A 70 13.92 11.64 -12.78
C VAL A 70 15.20 10.85 -13.04
N ALA A 71 16.01 11.27 -14.02
CA ALA A 71 17.33 10.70 -14.24
C ALA A 71 18.22 10.95 -13.01
N ALA A 72 19.06 9.97 -12.66
CA ALA A 72 20.03 10.09 -11.57
C ALA A 72 21.28 10.84 -12.02
#